data_AF-A0A7V4PAT0-F1
#
_entry.id   AF-A0A7V4PAT0-F1
#
_cell.length_a   1.000
_cell.length_b   1.000
_cell.length_c   1.000
_cell.angle_alpha   90.00
_cell.angle_beta   90.00
_cell.angle_gamma   90.00
#
_symmetry.space_group_name_H-M   'P 1'
#
loop_
_entity.id
_entity.type
_entity.pdbx_description
1 polymer ?
#
loop_
_entity_poly.entity_id
_entity_poly.type
_entity_poly.pdbx_seq_one_letter_code
_entity_poly.pdbx_strand_id
1 'polypeptide(L)'
;METTVTRSVNEIAADEKKALEGMLGGPLSSDQQVFILTYTPGAPPDDDAQAAAKERLRKSLSASRAAADGISSSEADDAIAEAMAHVRRRT
;
A
#
# COMPACT_ATOMS: atom_id res chain seq x y z
N MET A 1 -0.09 -5.50 -16.33
CA MET A 1 1.11 -6.34 -16.13
C MET A 1 1.72 -5.90 -14.82
N GLU A 2 1.99 -6.83 -13.91
CA GLU A 2 2.57 -6.54 -12.60
C GLU A 2 4.06 -6.84 -12.67
N THR A 3 4.89 -5.86 -12.30
CA THR A 3 6.33 -6.05 -12.21
C THR A 3 6.76 -5.79 -10.78
N THR A 4 7.34 -6.82 -10.19
CA THR A 4 7.85 -6.81 -8.82
C THR A 4 9.36 -6.98 -8.88
N VAL A 5 10.10 -6.00 -8.39
CA VAL A 5 11.56 -6.02 -8.36
C VAL A 5 12.05 -5.68 -6.95
N THR A 6 12.84 -6.58 -6.38
CA THR A 6 13.61 -6.31 -5.16
C THR A 6 15.05 -6.04 -5.57
N ARG A 7 15.63 -4.92 -5.14
CA ARG A 7 17.03 -4.58 -5.36
C ARG A 7 17.70 -4.15 -4.07
N SER A 8 18.96 -4.54 -3.88
CA SER A 8 19.78 -3.97 -2.82
C SER A 8 20.13 -2.52 -3.17
N VAL A 9 20.21 -1.63 -2.17
CA VAL A 9 20.61 -0.23 -2.39
C VAL A 9 21.98 -0.11 -3.07
N ASN A 10 22.88 -1.08 -2.84
CA ASN A 10 24.21 -1.09 -3.44
C ASN A 10 24.22 -1.51 -4.92
N GLU A 11 23.10 -2.06 -5.41
CA GLU A 11 22.92 -2.49 -6.80
C GLU A 11 22.14 -1.47 -7.62
N ILE A 12 21.68 -0.38 -7.00
CA ILE A 12 20.94 0.70 -7.65
C ILE A 12 21.92 1.75 -8.16
N ALA A 13 21.73 2.21 -9.40
CA ALA A 13 22.56 3.24 -9.99
C ALA A 13 22.44 4.56 -9.19
N ALA A 14 23.51 5.37 -9.14
CA ALA A 14 23.58 6.53 -8.24
C ALA A 14 22.50 7.59 -8.52
N ASP A 15 22.12 7.76 -9.79
CA ASP A 15 21.03 8.61 -10.25
C ASP A 15 19.65 8.08 -9.84
N GLU A 16 19.40 6.78 -10.02
CA GLU A 16 18.18 6.10 -9.53
C GLU A 16 18.05 6.17 -8.00
N LYS A 17 19.17 5.97 -7.27
CA LYS A 17 19.21 6.05 -5.81
C LYS A 17 18.76 7.43 -5.33
N LYS A 18 19.32 8.49 -5.90
CA LYS A 18 18.98 9.87 -5.53
C LYS A 18 17.51 10.20 -5.80
N ALA A 19 16.94 9.67 -6.88
CA ALA A 19 15.51 9.82 -7.16
C ALA A 19 14.64 9.12 -6.10
N LEU A 20 15.00 7.89 -5.72
CA LEU A 20 14.31 7.14 -4.67
C LEU A 20 14.40 7.84 -3.30
N GLU A 21 15.58 8.36 -2.94
CA GLU A 21 15.77 9.14 -1.71
C GLU A 21 14.90 10.40 -1.68
N GLY A 22 14.76 11.08 -2.83
CA GLY A 22 13.85 12.21 -2.99
C GLY A 22 12.38 11.83 -2.80
N MET A 23 11.95 10.68 -3.32
CA MET A 23 10.59 10.17 -3.16
C MET A 23 10.29 9.71 -1.73
N LEU A 24 11.27 9.09 -1.07
CA LEU A 24 11.14 8.55 0.28
C LEU A 24 11.37 9.62 1.36
N GLY A 25 11.88 10.80 0.99
CA GLY A 25 12.09 11.93 1.89
C GLY A 25 13.32 11.80 2.78
N GLY A 26 14.30 10.99 2.38
CA GLY A 26 15.50 10.76 3.18
C GLY A 26 16.52 9.84 2.50
N PRO A 27 17.76 9.79 3.03
CA PRO A 27 18.82 8.97 2.47
C PRO A 27 18.56 7.47 2.66
N LEU A 28 19.01 6.66 1.71
CA LEU A 28 18.95 5.21 1.74
C LEU A 28 20.30 4.64 2.20
N SER A 29 20.28 3.83 3.25
CA SER A 29 21.44 3.14 3.80
C SER A 29 21.83 1.94 2.92
N SER A 30 23.12 1.61 2.92
CA SER A 30 23.70 0.54 2.08
C SER A 30 23.23 -0.87 2.45
N ASP A 31 22.68 -1.06 3.64
CA ASP A 31 22.13 -2.33 4.13
C ASP A 31 20.62 -2.47 3.85
N GLN A 32 19.98 -1.45 3.29
CA GLN A 32 18.55 -1.49 2.96
C GLN A 32 18.29 -2.19 1.62
N GLN A 33 17.09 -2.74 1.51
CA GLN A 33 16.53 -3.25 0.26
C GLN A 33 15.34 -2.40 -0.16
N VAL A 34 15.23 -2.13 -1.46
CA VAL A 34 14.09 -1.42 -2.04
C VAL A 34 13.23 -2.43 -2.77
N PHE A 35 11.96 -2.49 -2.38
CA PHE A 35 10.92 -3.26 -3.05
C PHE A 35 10.10 -2.32 -3.93
N ILE A 36 10.15 -2.53 -5.24
CA ILE A 36 9.41 -1.73 -6.22
C ILE A 36 8.29 -2.59 -6.79
N LEU A 37 7.05 -2.16 -6.51
CA LEU A 37 5.84 -2.70 -7.13
C LEU A 37 5.34 -1.69 -8.16
N THR A 38 5.48 -1.99 -9.44
CA THR A 38 4.81 -1.22 -10.49
C THR A 38 3.55 -1.96 -10.93
N TYR A 39 2.41 -1.34 -10.61
CA TYR A 39 1.12 -1.76 -11.13
C TYR A 39 0.77 -0.86 -12.31
N THR A 40 0.79 -1.43 -13.51
CA THR A 40 0.15 -0.81 -14.68
C THR A 40 -1.27 -1.36 -14.74
N PRO A 41 -2.30 -0.60 -14.30
CA PRO A 41 -3.67 -1.00 -14.57
C PRO A 41 -3.82 -1.12 -16.09
N GLY A 42 -4.50 -2.17 -16.55
CA GLY A 42 -5.07 -2.14 -17.89
C GLY A 42 -6.10 -1.01 -18.01
N ALA A 43 -6.91 -1.02 -19.07
CA ALA A 43 -8.06 -0.13 -19.17
C ALA A 43 -8.82 -0.06 -17.82
N PRO A 44 -9.36 1.11 -17.43
CA PRO A 44 -10.08 1.26 -16.18
C PRO A 44 -11.07 0.11 -16.00
N PRO A 45 -11.11 -0.54 -14.83
CA PRO A 45 -12.05 -1.62 -14.60
C PRO A 45 -13.47 -1.11 -14.85
N ASP A 46 -14.25 -1.87 -15.60
CA ASP A 46 -15.68 -1.59 -15.77
C ASP A 46 -16.41 -1.65 -14.43
N ASP A 47 -17.65 -1.16 -14.42
CA ASP A 47 -18.45 -1.03 -13.19
C ASP A 47 -18.63 -2.39 -12.49
N ASP A 48 -18.72 -3.48 -13.26
CA ASP A 48 -18.86 -4.85 -12.75
C ASP A 48 -17.56 -5.33 -12.09
N ALA A 49 -16.41 -5.11 -12.72
CA ALA A 49 -15.10 -5.41 -12.15
C ALA A 49 -14.83 -4.58 -10.89
N GLN A 50 -15.28 -3.31 -10.87
CA GLN A 50 -15.18 -2.46 -9.70
C GLN A 50 -16.10 -2.95 -8.56
N ALA A 51 -17.33 -3.36 -8.85
CA ALA A 51 -18.25 -3.93 -7.88
C ALA A 51 -17.72 -5.24 -7.28
N ALA A 52 -17.21 -6.14 -8.12
CA ALA A 52 -16.62 -7.41 -7.69
C ALA A 52 -15.36 -7.19 -6.83
N ALA A 53 -14.52 -6.22 -7.18
CA ALA A 53 -13.35 -5.85 -6.37
C ALA A 53 -13.76 -5.29 -4.99
N LYS A 54 -14.78 -4.42 -4.95
CA LYS A 54 -15.35 -3.88 -3.69
C LYS A 54 -15.88 -5.00 -2.79
N GLU A 55 -16.58 -5.98 -3.37
CA GLU A 55 -17.12 -7.11 -2.59
C GLU A 55 -16.02 -8.01 -2.04
N ARG A 56 -14.99 -8.32 -2.84
CA ARG A 56 -13.81 -9.08 -2.39
C ARG A 56 -13.08 -8.37 -1.26
N LEU A 57 -12.87 -7.05 -1.38
CA LEU A 57 -12.26 -6.25 -0.32
C LEU A 57 -13.09 -6.28 0.97
N ARG A 58 -14.41 -6.10 0.88
CA ARG A 58 -15.30 -6.21 2.05
C ARG A 58 -15.19 -7.58 2.71
N LYS A 59 -15.19 -8.66 1.93
CA LYS A 59 -15.08 -10.03 2.43
C LYS A 59 -13.72 -10.30 3.10
N SER A 60 -12.63 -9.80 2.54
CA SER A 60 -11.30 -9.94 3.14
C SER A 60 -11.15 -9.13 4.42
N LEU A 61 -11.68 -7.90 4.46
CA LEU A 61 -11.67 -7.06 5.65
C LEU A 61 -12.57 -7.62 6.76
N SER A 62 -13.75 -8.16 6.41
CA SER A 62 -14.61 -8.81 7.40
C SER A 62 -14.02 -10.12 7.93
N ALA A 63 -13.34 -10.90 7.08
CA ALA A 63 -12.61 -12.09 7.50
C ALA A 63 -11.41 -11.73 8.40
N SER A 64 -10.69 -10.64 8.11
CA SER A 64 -9.63 -10.11 8.98
C SER A 64 -10.18 -9.64 10.33
N ARG A 65 -11.34 -8.98 10.32
CA ARG A 65 -12.05 -8.55 11.53
C ARG A 65 -12.52 -9.73 12.39
N ALA A 66 -12.98 -10.82 11.76
CA ALA A 66 -13.33 -12.07 12.44
C ALA A 66 -12.10 -12.84 12.94
N ALA A 67 -10.94 -12.71 12.27
CA ALA A 67 -9.68 -13.27 12.75
C ALA A 67 -9.09 -12.44 13.92
N ALA A 68 -9.45 -11.17 14.02
CA ALA A 68 -9.10 -10.25 15.10
C ALA A 68 -10.13 -10.30 16.25
N ASP A 69 -10.56 -11.52 16.64
CA ASP A 69 -11.48 -11.81 17.75
C ASP A 69 -10.94 -11.29 19.10
N GLY A 70 -11.07 -9.98 19.27
CA GLY A 70 -10.68 -9.20 20.42
C GLY A 70 -11.07 -7.73 20.28
N ILE A 71 -11.47 -7.29 19.07
CA ILE A 71 -11.87 -5.90 18.80
C ILE A 71 -13.27 -5.91 18.17
N SER A 72 -14.18 -5.17 18.80
CA SER A 72 -15.57 -5.04 18.35
C SER A 72 -15.67 -4.36 16.99
N SER A 73 -16.82 -4.47 16.33
CA SER A 73 -17.01 -3.77 15.07
C SER A 73 -16.86 -2.25 15.21
N SER A 74 -17.45 -1.64 16.24
CA SER A 74 -17.31 -0.19 16.41
C SER A 74 -15.85 0.24 16.53
N GLU A 75 -15.02 -0.48 17.28
CA GLU A 75 -13.60 -0.13 17.46
C GLU A 75 -12.80 -0.23 16.16
N ALA A 76 -13.14 -1.18 15.28
CA ALA A 76 -12.50 -1.26 13.96
C ALA A 76 -12.92 -0.09 13.05
N ASP A 77 -14.19 0.33 13.09
CA ASP A 77 -14.67 1.46 12.30
C ASP A 77 -14.09 2.79 12.82
N ASP A 78 -13.93 2.92 14.15
CA ASP A 78 -13.28 4.05 14.79
C ASP A 78 -11.79 4.14 14.44
N ALA A 79 -11.06 3.01 14.45
CA ALA A 79 -9.66 2.96 14.04
C ALA A 79 -9.46 3.35 12.58
N ILE A 80 -10.37 2.93 11.69
CA ILE A 80 -10.36 3.33 10.28
C ILE A 80 -10.62 4.84 10.15
N ALA A 81 -11.59 5.38 10.88
CA ALA A 81 -11.90 6.81 10.85
C ALA A 81 -10.74 7.68 11.36
N GLU A 82 -10.07 7.24 12.43
CA GLU A 82 -8.88 7.91 12.98
C GLU A 82 -7.72 7.92 11.98
N ALA A 83 -7.41 6.77 11.37
CA ALA A 83 -6.37 6.66 10.36
C ALA A 83 -6.65 7.58 9.15
N MET A 84 -7.90 7.63 8.69
CA MET A 84 -8.32 8.50 7.59
C MET A 84 -8.24 9.99 7.94
N ALA A 85 -8.53 10.36 9.18
CA ALA A 85 -8.37 11.73 9.67
C ALA A 85 -6.89 12.14 9.73
N HIS A 86 -6.00 11.22 10.06
CA HIS A 86 -4.57 11.49 10.14
C HIS A 86 -3.93 11.73 8.77
N VAL A 87 -4.39 11.02 7.72
CA VAL A 87 -3.98 11.26 6.33
C VAL A 87 -4.46 12.64 5.85
N ARG A 88 -5.72 13.02 6.13
CA ARG A 88 -6.28 14.32 5.70
C ARG A 88 -5.63 15.54 6.36
N ARG A 89 -4.98 15.38 7.52
CA ARG A 89 -4.24 16.46 8.19
C ARG A 89 -2.81 16.66 7.65
N ARG A 90 -2.29 15.73 6.86
CA ARG A 90 -0.93 15.76 6.31
C ARG A 90 -0.84 16.26 4.86
N THR A 91 -1.99 16.55 4.24
CA THR A 91 -2.14 17.21 2.94
C THR A 91 -2.55 18.66 3.14
#